data_AF-A0A1H8B8B3-F1
#
_entry.id   AF-A0A1H8B8B3-F1
#
_cell.length_a   1.000
_cell.length_b   1.000
_cell.length_c   1.000
_cell.angle_alpha   90.00
_cell.angle_beta   90.00
_cell.angle_gamma   90.00
#
_symmetry.space_group_name_H-M   'P 1'
#
loop_
_entity.id
_entity.type
_entity.pdbx_description
1 polymer ?
#
loop_
_entity_poly.entity_id
_entity_poly.type
_entity_poly.pdbx_seq_one_letter_code
_entity_poly.pdbx_strand_id
1 'polypeptide(L)'
;MEAVEWLRPEYQGREGELVHLAEGARLVGVTRAAVSNWAARHSSFPALVLLTGSTERRTKYVVRTEFLAFAQARLNSKSGGDKRTASPHRPRVVIRVEQVEHQQAQVDRLTALEKRQAQQLQSTRRRLRTAQAKIAATRASLDAEINAVQQLTSST
;
A
#
# COMPACT_ATOMS: atom_id res chain seq x y z
N MET A 1 -8.04 -5.66 13.29
CA MET A 1 -7.50 -6.79 14.09
C MET A 1 -6.16 -7.15 13.49
N GLU A 2 -5.09 -7.13 14.29
CA GLU A 2 -3.80 -7.65 13.84
C GLU A 2 -3.93 -9.17 13.72
N ALA A 3 -3.78 -9.69 12.50
CA ALA A 3 -3.82 -11.13 12.28
C ALA A 3 -2.47 -11.72 12.68
N VAL A 4 -2.50 -12.73 13.54
CA VAL A 4 -1.34 -13.52 13.95
C VAL A 4 -1.55 -14.91 13.38
N GLU A 5 -0.65 -15.34 12.50
CA GLU A 5 -0.72 -16.64 11.83
C GLU A 5 0.59 -17.39 12.06
N TRP A 6 0.49 -18.51 12.78
CA TRP A 6 1.60 -19.42 13.04
C TRP A 6 1.67 -20.47 11.93
N LEU A 7 2.81 -20.54 11.26
CA LEU A 7 3.11 -21.51 10.21
C LEU A 7 3.90 -22.71 10.73
N ARG A 8 4.61 -22.52 11.86
CA ARG A 8 5.38 -23.55 12.57
C ARG A 8 5.01 -23.51 14.06
N PRO A 9 3.99 -24.28 14.50
CA PRO A 9 3.45 -24.20 15.86
C PRO A 9 4.45 -24.64 16.93
N GLU A 10 5.49 -25.39 16.59
CA GLU A 10 6.54 -25.82 17.51
C GLU A 10 7.39 -24.66 18.09
N TYR A 11 7.27 -23.45 17.52
CA TYR A 11 7.91 -22.22 18.02
C TYR A 11 6.96 -21.29 18.79
N GLN A 12 5.71 -21.69 19.00
CA GLN A 12 4.78 -20.93 19.83
C GLN A 12 5.27 -20.94 21.29
N GLY A 13 5.40 -19.75 21.91
CA GLY A 13 6.03 -19.59 23.23
C GLY A 13 7.57 -19.56 23.19
N ARG A 14 8.17 -19.58 22.00
CA ARG A 14 9.63 -19.46 21.76
C ARG A 14 9.94 -18.27 20.85
N GLU A 15 9.18 -17.18 20.99
CA GLU A 15 9.25 -16.00 20.13
C GLU A 15 10.64 -15.35 20.13
N GLY A 16 11.38 -15.46 21.24
CA GLY A 16 12.76 -14.96 21.35
C GLY A 16 13.77 -15.64 20.42
N GLU A 17 13.43 -16.79 19.83
CA GLU A 17 14.24 -17.48 18.83
C GLU A 17 13.96 -17.01 17.41
N LEU A 18 12.93 -16.18 17.22
CA LEU A 18 12.51 -15.70 15.92
C LEU A 18 13.15 -14.36 15.60
N VAL A 19 13.38 -14.12 14.32
CA VAL A 19 13.82 -12.83 13.81
C VAL A 19 12.93 -12.42 12.65
N HIS A 20 12.49 -11.17 12.65
CA HIS A 20 11.79 -10.64 11.49
C HIS A 20 12.79 -10.30 10.38
N LEU A 21 12.42 -10.49 9.11
CA LEU A 21 13.37 -10.40 7.99
C LEU A 21 14.13 -9.08 7.90
N ALA A 22 13.50 -7.97 8.30
CA ALA A 22 14.14 -6.66 8.30
C ALA A 22 15.20 -6.47 9.39
N GLU A 23 15.04 -7.11 10.55
CA GLU A 23 16.08 -7.18 11.59
C GLU A 23 17.16 -8.19 11.20
N GLY A 24 16.77 -9.35 10.66
CA GLY A 24 17.71 -10.33 10.12
C GLY A 24 18.66 -9.71 9.09
N ALA A 25 18.14 -8.85 8.20
CA ALA A 25 18.96 -8.11 7.23
C ALA A 25 20.02 -7.24 7.91
N ARG A 26 19.67 -6.54 9.00
CA ARG A 26 20.60 -5.72 9.78
C ARG A 26 21.65 -6.58 10.47
N LEU A 27 21.26 -7.71 11.05
CA LEU A 27 22.17 -8.64 11.75
C LEU A 27 23.30 -9.15 10.85
N VAL A 28 23.02 -9.38 9.57
CA VAL A 28 23.98 -9.95 8.61
C VAL A 28 24.58 -8.91 7.66
N GLY A 29 24.30 -7.61 7.89
CA GLY A 29 24.91 -6.51 7.14
C GLY A 29 24.44 -6.37 5.69
N VAL A 30 23.21 -6.76 5.36
CA VAL A 30 22.65 -6.68 4.00
C VAL A 30 21.37 -5.84 3.94
N THR A 31 20.95 -5.47 2.74
CA THR A 31 19.71 -4.70 2.55
C THR A 31 18.47 -5.58 2.73
N ARG A 32 17.35 -4.97 3.13
CA ARG A 32 16.04 -5.67 3.19
C ARG A 32 15.66 -6.30 1.84
N ALA A 33 15.95 -5.60 0.75
CA ALA A 33 15.70 -6.08 -0.61
C ALA A 33 16.53 -7.33 -0.95
N ALA A 34 17.78 -7.42 -0.46
CA ALA A 34 18.61 -8.61 -0.63
C ALA A 34 17.97 -9.83 0.06
N VAL A 35 17.52 -9.69 1.31
CA VAL A 35 16.82 -10.77 2.03
C VAL A 35 15.53 -11.17 1.34
N SER A 36 14.72 -10.21 0.88
CA SER A 36 13.51 -10.51 0.10
C SER A 36 13.83 -11.29 -1.19
N ASN A 37 14.89 -10.91 -1.89
CA ASN A 37 15.36 -11.62 -3.07
C ASN A 37 15.84 -13.04 -2.72
N TRP A 38 16.51 -13.23 -1.58
CA TRP A 38 16.92 -14.56 -1.14
C TRP A 38 15.72 -15.45 -0.87
N ALA A 39 14.72 -14.95 -0.13
CA ALA A 39 13.49 -15.68 0.14
C ALA A 39 12.71 -16.08 -1.13
N ALA A 40 12.76 -15.24 -2.17
CA ALA A 40 12.09 -15.53 -3.43
C ALA A 40 12.87 -16.47 -4.36
N ARG A 41 14.21 -16.51 -4.26
CA ARG A 41 15.08 -17.18 -5.24
C ARG A 41 15.75 -18.45 -4.73
N HIS A 42 15.78 -18.67 -3.42
CA HIS A 42 16.47 -19.79 -2.83
C HIS A 42 15.47 -20.68 -2.08
N SER A 43 15.29 -21.90 -2.57
CA SER A 43 14.47 -22.92 -1.91
C SER A 43 15.05 -23.34 -0.54
N SER A 44 16.36 -23.18 -0.35
CA SER A 44 17.04 -23.40 0.93
C SER A 44 16.91 -22.24 1.92
N PHE A 45 16.15 -21.20 1.58
CA PHE A 45 15.86 -20.12 2.52
C PHE A 45 15.02 -20.65 3.69
N PRO A 46 15.25 -20.19 4.94
CA PRO A 46 14.52 -20.67 6.11
C PRO A 46 13.01 -20.53 5.95
N ALA A 47 12.28 -21.54 6.42
CA ALA A 47 10.83 -21.53 6.39
C ALA A 47 10.28 -20.41 7.29
N LEU A 48 9.20 -19.77 6.83
CA LEU A 48 8.49 -18.78 7.64
C LEU A 48 7.84 -19.48 8.85
N VAL A 49 7.96 -18.85 10.01
CA VAL A 49 7.43 -19.38 11.27
C VAL A 49 6.15 -18.65 11.67
N LEU A 50 6.16 -17.33 11.53
CA LEU A 50 5.11 -16.46 12.05
C LEU A 50 4.88 -15.30 11.07
N LEU A 51 3.61 -15.00 10.82
CA LEU A 51 3.15 -13.83 10.10
C LEU A 51 2.34 -12.95 11.04
N THR A 52 2.67 -11.66 11.14
CA THR A 52 1.91 -10.69 11.93
C THR A 52 1.52 -9.47 11.10
N GLY A 53 0.46 -8.77 11.49
CA GLY A 53 0.01 -7.51 10.87
C GLY A 53 -1.20 -7.67 9.95
N SER A 54 -1.40 -6.70 9.05
CA SER A 54 -2.52 -6.72 8.10
C SER A 54 -2.20 -7.57 6.87
N THR A 55 -3.22 -8.06 6.17
CA THR A 55 -3.06 -8.88 4.95
C THR A 55 -2.21 -8.20 3.88
N GLU A 56 -2.28 -6.88 3.77
CA GLU A 56 -1.48 -6.09 2.81
C GLU A 56 -0.03 -5.86 3.26
N ARG A 57 0.25 -5.94 4.57
CA ARG A 57 1.56 -5.62 5.16
C ARG A 57 1.92 -6.61 6.26
N ARG A 58 2.11 -7.87 5.86
CA ARG A 58 2.53 -8.93 6.79
C ARG A 58 4.02 -8.82 7.12
N THR A 59 4.32 -8.74 8.41
CA THR A 59 5.67 -8.94 8.93
C THR A 59 5.96 -10.43 8.97
N LYS A 60 7.09 -10.82 8.39
CA LYS A 60 7.51 -12.22 8.25
C LYS A 60 8.63 -12.53 9.24
N TYR A 61 8.45 -13.60 9.99
CA TYR A 61 9.43 -14.12 10.94
C TYR A 61 9.96 -15.47 10.49
N VAL A 62 11.24 -15.70 10.75
CA VAL A 62 11.95 -16.95 10.53
C VAL A 62 12.73 -17.31 11.79
N VAL A 63 13.13 -18.58 11.92
CA VAL A 63 14.02 -18.99 13.01
C VAL A 63 15.37 -18.30 12.85
N ARG A 64 15.82 -17.61 13.89
CA ARG A 64 17.04 -16.78 13.85
C ARG A 64 18.29 -17.60 13.51
N THR A 65 18.43 -18.79 14.10
CA THR A 65 19.59 -19.67 13.88
C THR A 65 19.63 -20.19 12.44
N GLU A 66 18.50 -20.66 11.91
CA GLU A 66 18.37 -21.10 10.51
C GLU A 66 18.73 -19.95 9.54
N PHE A 67 18.24 -18.74 9.83
CA PHE A 67 18.54 -17.55 9.03
C PHE A 67 20.02 -17.18 9.02
N LEU A 68 20.67 -17.18 10.20
CA LEU A 68 22.09 -16.87 10.29
C LEU A 68 22.95 -17.93 9.58
N ALA A 69 22.60 -19.21 9.73
CA ALA A 69 23.30 -20.30 9.02
C ALA A 69 23.18 -20.15 7.50
N PHE A 70 21.96 -19.89 7.00
CA PHE A 70 21.74 -19.62 5.57
C PHE A 70 22.54 -18.41 5.09
N ALA A 71 22.46 -17.29 5.82
CA ALA A 71 23.13 -16.05 5.44
C ALA A 71 24.65 -16.23 5.43
N GLN A 72 25.22 -16.90 6.43
CA GLN A 72 26.65 -17.20 6.48
C GLN A 72 27.08 -18.09 5.30
N ALA A 73 26.34 -19.15 5.00
CA ALA A 73 26.60 -19.99 3.82
C ALA A 73 26.54 -19.16 2.52
N ARG A 74 25.60 -18.22 2.42
CA ARG A 74 25.44 -17.37 1.24
C ARG A 74 26.56 -16.35 1.08
N LEU A 75 26.97 -15.70 2.16
CA LEU A 75 28.06 -14.73 2.17
C LEU A 75 29.42 -15.41 1.91
N ASN A 76 29.59 -16.65 2.39
CA ASN A 76 30.80 -17.43 2.18
C ASN A 76 30.83 -18.17 0.86
N SER A 77 29.68 -18.38 0.22
CA SER A 77 29.65 -18.92 -1.14
C SER A 77 30.41 -17.94 -2.03
N LYS A 78 31.58 -18.37 -2.53
CA LYS A 78 32.33 -17.59 -3.53
C LYS A 78 31.30 -17.13 -4.55
N SER A 79 31.25 -15.82 -4.80
CA SER A 79 30.47 -15.21 -5.87
C SER A 79 30.97 -15.74 -7.22
N GLY A 80 30.80 -17.03 -7.48
CA GLY A 80 30.75 -17.61 -8.80
C GLY A 80 29.45 -17.11 -9.38
N GLY A 81 29.54 -15.94 -10.02
CA GLY A 81 28.54 -15.55 -10.98
C GLY A 81 28.45 -16.71 -11.96
N ASP A 82 27.42 -17.53 -11.78
CA ASP A 82 26.95 -18.42 -12.82
C ASP A 82 26.90 -17.53 -14.06
N LYS A 83 27.73 -17.84 -15.07
CA LYS A 83 27.66 -17.21 -16.37
C LYS A 83 26.30 -17.60 -16.93
N ARG A 84 25.26 -16.90 -16.50
CA ARG A 84 23.93 -16.98 -17.06
C ARG A 84 24.14 -16.75 -18.55
N THR A 85 23.86 -17.77 -19.34
CA THR A 85 23.69 -17.64 -20.78
C THR A 85 22.76 -16.45 -20.95
N ALA A 86 23.28 -15.33 -21.46
CA ALA A 86 22.52 -14.10 -21.58
C ALA A 86 21.27 -14.45 -22.38
N SER A 87 20.09 -14.30 -21.76
CA SER A 87 18.84 -14.48 -22.48
C SER A 87 18.87 -13.61 -23.73
N PRO A 88 18.34 -14.08 -24.88
CA PRO A 88 18.40 -13.33 -26.13
C PRO A 88 18.00 -11.89 -25.89
N HIS A 89 18.91 -10.96 -26.15
CA HIS A 89 18.65 -9.55 -25.92
C HIS A 89 17.53 -9.12 -26.85
N ARG A 90 16.37 -8.80 -26.28
CA ARG A 90 15.28 -8.20 -27.04
C ARG A 90 15.78 -6.89 -27.66
N PRO A 91 15.51 -6.64 -28.96
CA PRO A 91 15.96 -5.40 -29.59
C PRO A 91 15.39 -4.18 -28.84
N ARG A 92 16.26 -3.19 -28.59
CA ARG A 92 15.91 -1.99 -27.82
C ARG A 92 14.72 -1.23 -28.43
N VAL A 93 14.55 -1.31 -29.75
CA VAL A 93 13.42 -0.71 -30.48
C VAL A 93 12.10 -1.30 -29.99
N VAL A 94 12.00 -2.63 -29.85
CA VAL A 94 10.76 -3.29 -29.42
C VAL A 94 10.41 -2.91 -27.98
N ILE A 95 11.41 -2.85 -27.09
CA ILE A 95 11.22 -2.40 -25.71
C ILE A 95 10.71 -0.95 -25.67
N ARG A 96 11.28 -0.07 -26.51
CA ARG A 96 10.86 1.34 -26.55
C ARG A 96 9.45 1.51 -27.10
N VAL A 97 9.05 0.73 -28.12
CA VAL A 97 7.69 0.76 -28.66
C VAL A 97 6.68 0.39 -27.57
N GLU A 98 6.90 -0.71 -26.84
CA GLU A 98 6.01 -1.10 -25.75
C GLU A 98 5.97 -0.07 -24.62
N GLN A 99 7.10 0.58 -24.31
CA GLN A 99 7.13 1.65 -23.33
C GLN A 99 6.27 2.85 -23.75
N VAL A 100 6.34 3.23 -25.03
CA VAL A 100 5.51 4.30 -25.59
C VAL A 100 4.03 3.91 -25.54
N GLU A 101 3.67 2.70 -25.95
CA GLU A 101 2.28 2.20 -25.91
C GLU A 101 1.74 2.18 -24.48
N HIS A 102 2.54 1.70 -23.52
CA HIS A 102 2.16 1.67 -22.12
C HIS A 102 1.93 3.09 -21.56
N GLN A 103 2.85 4.01 -21.86
CA GLN A 103 2.73 5.41 -21.43
C GLN A 103 1.52 6.09 -22.07
N GLN A 104 1.25 5.82 -23.34
CA GLN A 104 0.07 6.35 -24.03
C GLN A 104 -1.23 5.86 -23.37
N ALA A 105 -1.34 4.57 -23.07
CA ALA A 105 -2.49 4.02 -22.36
C ALA A 105 -2.66 4.66 -20.96
N GLN A 106 -1.56 4.98 -20.29
CA GLN A 106 -1.58 5.69 -19.02
C GLN A 106 -2.08 7.13 -19.17
N VAL A 107 -1.64 7.86 -20.21
CA VAL A 107 -2.13 9.20 -20.54
C VAL A 107 -3.62 9.20 -20.80
N ASP A 108 -4.12 8.26 -21.63
CA ASP A 108 -5.54 8.17 -21.98
C ASP A 108 -6.39 7.89 -20.73
N ARG A 109 -5.94 6.96 -19.88
CA ARG A 109 -6.60 6.64 -18.61
C ARG A 109 -6.66 7.86 -17.68
N LEU A 110 -5.56 8.58 -17.52
CA LEU A 110 -5.50 9.75 -16.64
C LEU A 110 -6.38 10.90 -17.16
N THR A 111 -6.38 11.12 -18.47
CA THR A 111 -7.25 12.12 -19.12
C THR A 111 -8.73 11.80 -18.90
N ALA A 112 -9.11 10.52 -19.04
CA ALA A 112 -10.48 10.09 -18.77
C ALA A 112 -10.87 10.28 -17.29
N LEU A 113 -9.94 10.01 -16.38
CA LEU A 113 -10.14 10.22 -14.94
C LEU A 113 -10.34 11.71 -14.61
N GLU A 114 -9.49 12.58 -15.16
CA GLU A 114 -9.57 14.03 -14.98
C GLU A 114 -10.94 14.56 -15.45
N LYS A 115 -11.39 14.14 -16.63
CA LYS A 115 -12.69 14.54 -17.17
C LYS A 115 -13.85 14.14 -16.24
N ARG A 116 -13.83 12.91 -15.70
CA ARG A 116 -14.84 12.44 -14.75
C ARG A 116 -14.81 13.25 -13.45
N GLN A 117 -13.63 13.53 -12.91
CA GLN A 117 -13.47 14.32 -11.70
C GLN A 117 -13.95 15.76 -11.88
N ALA A 118 -13.66 16.38 -13.03
CA ALA A 118 -14.15 17.71 -13.37
C ALA A 118 -15.69 17.77 -13.41
N GLN A 119 -16.34 16.78 -14.02
CA GLN A 119 -17.81 16.67 -14.03
C GLN A 119 -18.39 16.51 -12.62
N GLN A 120 -17.77 15.65 -11.80
CA GLN A 120 -18.20 15.42 -10.42
C GLN A 120 -18.02 16.68 -9.55
N LEU A 121 -16.93 17.42 -9.75
CA LEU A 121 -16.68 18.68 -9.06
C LEU A 121 -17.72 19.73 -9.45
N GLN A 122 -18.07 19.82 -10.73
CA GLN A 122 -19.12 20.72 -11.20
C GLN A 122 -20.48 20.39 -10.58
N SER A 123 -20.86 19.10 -10.51
CA SER A 123 -22.13 18.68 -9.89
C SER A 123 -22.16 18.99 -8.39
N THR A 124 -21.06 18.75 -7.70
CA THR A 124 -20.90 19.03 -6.26
C THR A 124 -21.02 20.53 -5.99
N ARG A 125 -20.36 21.38 -6.80
CA ARG A 125 -20.46 22.84 -6.70
C ARG A 125 -21.87 23.37 -6.95
N ARG A 126 -22.65 22.72 -7.84
CA ARG A 126 -24.06 23.09 -8.05
C ARG A 126 -24.89 22.75 -6.81
N ARG A 127 -24.76 21.53 -6.28
CA ARG A 127 -25.46 21.10 -5.05
C ARG A 127 -25.14 21.99 -3.85
N LEU A 128 -23.87 22.37 -3.68
CA LEU A 128 -23.45 23.28 -2.62
C LEU A 128 -24.16 24.63 -2.72
N ARG A 129 -24.18 25.24 -3.92
CA ARG A 129 -24.87 26.51 -4.16
C ARG A 129 -26.37 26.41 -3.86
N THR A 130 -27.03 25.33 -4.30
CA THR A 130 -28.45 25.11 -4.02
C THR A 130 -28.72 24.96 -2.53
N ALA A 131 -27.89 24.20 -1.80
CA ALA A 131 -28.03 24.04 -0.36
C ALA A 131 -27.85 25.36 0.40
N GLN A 132 -26.85 26.16 0.01
CA GLN A 132 -26.62 27.49 0.58
C GLN A 132 -27.81 28.43 0.35
N ALA A 133 -28.35 28.45 -0.88
CA ALA A 133 -29.54 29.24 -1.20
C ALA A 133 -30.76 28.80 -0.37
N LYS A 134 -30.95 27.49 -0.17
CA LYS A 134 -32.04 26.96 0.66
C LYS A 134 -31.88 27.39 2.12
N ILE A 135 -30.68 27.31 2.69
CA ILE A 135 -30.41 27.78 4.05
C ILE A 135 -30.75 29.28 4.18
N ALA A 136 -30.32 30.10 3.22
CA ALA A 136 -30.61 31.53 3.23
C ALA A 136 -32.12 31.82 3.19
N ALA A 137 -32.86 31.14 2.30
CA ALA A 137 -34.31 31.28 2.21
C ALA A 137 -35.03 30.82 3.49
N THR A 138 -34.63 29.68 4.06
CA THR A 138 -35.21 29.18 5.31
C THR A 138 -34.95 30.13 6.47
N ARG A 139 -33.74 30.72 6.57
CA ARG A 139 -33.44 31.74 7.58
C ARG A 139 -34.32 32.97 7.44
N ALA A 140 -34.47 33.50 6.23
CA ALA A 140 -35.32 34.65 5.97
C ALA A 140 -36.80 34.39 6.33
N SER A 141 -37.32 33.19 6.03
CA SER A 141 -38.67 32.78 6.43
C SER A 141 -38.82 32.71 7.95
N LEU A 142 -37.84 32.10 8.63
CA LEU A 142 -37.84 31.97 10.09
C LEU A 142 -37.77 33.33 10.78
N ASP A 143 -36.94 34.25 10.29
CA ASP A 143 -36.87 35.62 10.82
C ASP A 143 -38.21 36.36 10.64
N ALA A 144 -38.88 36.18 9.49
CA ALA A 144 -40.21 36.76 9.25
C ALA A 144 -41.27 36.18 10.20
N GLU A 145 -41.26 34.87 10.43
CA GLU A 145 -42.16 34.20 11.38
C GLU A 145 -41.92 34.69 12.82
N ILE A 146 -40.66 34.81 13.25
CA ILE A 146 -40.30 35.34 14.58
C ILE A 146 -40.84 36.78 14.74
N ASN A 147 -40.61 37.64 13.76
CA ASN A 147 -41.08 39.03 13.79
C ASN A 147 -42.62 39.10 13.85
N ALA A 148 -43.33 38.27 13.09
CA ALA A 148 -44.79 38.21 13.12
C ALA A 148 -45.33 37.81 14.50
N VAL A 149 -44.72 36.79 15.13
CA VAL A 149 -45.09 36.36 16.50
C VAL A 149 -44.84 37.48 17.51
N GLN A 150 -43.70 38.18 17.43
CA GLN A 150 -43.38 39.29 18.33
C GLN A 150 -44.37 40.46 18.23
N GLN A 151 -44.84 40.79 17.02
CA GLN A 151 -45.84 41.85 16.82
C GLN A 151 -47.21 41.49 17.43
N LEU A 152 -47.62 40.23 17.32
CA LEU A 152 -48.86 39.73 17.93
C LEU A 152 -48.79 39.80 19.47
N THR A 153 -47.67 39.39 20.07
CA THR A 153 -47.48 39.44 21.52
C THR A 153 -47.34 40.85 22.08
N SER A 154 -46.91 41.82 21.27
CA SER A 154 -46.72 43.22 21.71
C SER A 154 -47.97 44.09 21.54
N SER A 155 -48.99 43.57 20.84
CA SER A 155 -50.27 44.26 20.57
C SER A 155 -51.42 43.74 21.45
N THR A 156 -51.11 42.84 22.39
CA THR A 156 -52.01 42.30 23.43
C THR A 156 -51.57 42.86 24.77
#